data_AF-A0A2G8KF18-F1
#
_entry.id   AF-A0A2G8KF18-F1
#
_cell.length_a   1.000
_cell.length_b   1.000
_cell.length_c   1.000
_cell.angle_alpha   90.00
_cell.angle_beta   90.00
_cell.angle_gamma   90.00
#
_symmetry.space_group_name_H-M   'P 1'
#
loop_
_entity.id
_entity.type
_entity.pdbx_description
1 polymer ?
#
loop_
_entity_poly.entity_id
_entity_poly.type
_entity_poly.pdbx_seq_one_letter_code
_entity_poly.pdbx_strand_id
1 'polypeptide(L)'
;MVFLEVGTNNLSSTVPKVERDRKDVNRLVHAAQEKFMGASIFVLERSRRLDVYGKRVKDYSNELHQLSNGHNVKFLKWCRPLSDAGGAIRHMFFRDGVHLSEGVAQAMADPVGHSITKELLYDNARGKTLILTFSQ
;
A
#
# COMPACT_ATOMS: atom_id res chain seq x y z
N MET A 1 -2.21 3.39 -14.45
CA MET A 1 -2.26 2.95 -13.04
C MET A 1 -1.18 3.68 -12.27
N VAL A 2 -1.43 4.06 -11.01
CA VAL A 2 -0.46 4.73 -10.14
C VAL A 2 -0.40 4.01 -8.80
N PHE A 3 0.82 3.76 -8.30
CA PHE A 3 1.06 3.22 -6.97
C PHE A 3 1.66 4.30 -6.07
N LEU A 4 1.06 4.48 -4.90
CA LEU A 4 1.52 5.39 -3.86
C LEU A 4 1.94 4.57 -2.64
N GLU A 5 3.25 4.36 -2.49
CA GLU A 5 3.86 3.79 -1.30
C GLU A 5 4.66 4.88 -0.58
N VAL A 6 4.06 5.51 0.44
CA VAL A 6 4.66 6.68 1.10
C VAL A 6 4.43 6.70 2.61
N GLY A 7 5.39 7.29 3.30
CA GLY A 7 5.26 7.68 4.71
C GLY A 7 5.73 6.65 5.75
N THR A 8 6.31 5.52 5.34
CA THR A 8 7.02 4.63 6.28
C THR A 8 8.12 5.40 7.04
N ASN A 9 8.83 6.32 6.37
CA ASN A 9 9.85 7.17 7.01
C ASN A 9 9.28 8.23 7.95
N ASN A 10 7.99 8.59 7.84
CA ASN A 10 7.39 9.57 8.76
C ASN A 10 7.15 8.97 10.15
N LEU A 11 7.17 7.63 10.26
CA LEU A 11 7.01 6.89 11.51
C LEU A 11 8.20 7.05 12.47
N SER A 12 9.38 7.43 11.99
CA SER A 12 10.56 7.68 12.84
C SER A 12 10.54 9.03 13.54
N SER A 13 9.50 9.85 13.33
CA SER A 13 9.33 11.12 14.04
C SER A 13 8.85 10.91 15.48
N THR A 14 9.40 11.67 16.41
CA THR A 14 9.10 11.58 17.86
C THR A 14 7.67 12.00 18.21
N VAL A 15 7.03 12.83 17.37
CA VAL A 15 5.64 13.27 17.55
C VAL A 15 4.80 12.76 16.37
N PRO A 16 3.82 11.87 16.59
CA PRO A 16 2.95 11.40 15.53
C PRO A 16 2.17 12.56 14.92
N LYS A 17 2.31 12.76 13.61
CA LYS A 17 1.52 13.73 12.85
C LYS A 17 0.58 13.01 11.89
N VAL A 18 -0.24 12.09 12.43
CA VAL A 18 -1.18 11.25 11.66
C VAL A 18 -2.01 12.11 10.70
N GLU A 19 -2.50 13.23 11.19
CA GLU A 19 -3.29 14.16 10.39
C GLU A 19 -2.52 14.86 9.28
N ARG A 20 -1.26 15.18 9.53
CA ARG A 20 -0.39 15.77 8.50
C ARG A 20 -0.13 14.76 7.39
N ASP A 21 0.25 13.55 7.78
CA ASP A 21 0.50 12.44 6.87
C ASP A 21 -0.73 12.13 6.01
N ARG A 22 -1.92 12.11 6.62
CA ARG A 22 -3.19 11.95 5.90
C ARG A 22 -3.39 13.06 4.87
N LYS A 23 -3.18 14.32 5.25
CA LYS A 23 -3.26 15.47 4.33
C LYS A 23 -2.26 15.36 3.18
N ASP A 24 -1.04 14.94 3.46
CA ASP A 24 0.02 14.81 2.45
C ASP A 24 -0.28 13.67 1.47
N VAL A 25 -0.79 12.53 1.96
CA VAL A 25 -1.27 11.44 1.09
C VAL A 25 -2.44 11.90 0.22
N ASN A 26 -3.41 12.62 0.78
CA ASN A 26 -4.53 13.16 0.01
C ASN A 26 -4.08 14.13 -1.09
N ARG A 27 -3.10 14.99 -0.80
CA ARG A 27 -2.50 15.87 -1.81
C ARG A 27 -1.85 15.08 -2.94
N LEU A 28 -1.13 14.01 -2.62
CA LEU A 28 -0.52 13.13 -3.63
C LEU A 28 -1.58 12.41 -4.46
N VAL A 29 -2.65 11.93 -3.84
CA VAL A 29 -3.79 11.33 -4.54
C VAL A 29 -4.42 12.33 -5.50
N HIS A 30 -4.72 13.55 -5.06
CA HIS A 30 -5.28 14.60 -5.93
C HIS A 30 -4.34 14.94 -7.08
N ALA A 31 -3.06 15.17 -6.81
CA ALA A 31 -2.07 15.45 -7.85
C ALA A 31 -1.96 14.29 -8.87
N ALA A 32 -2.07 13.04 -8.41
CA ALA A 32 -2.08 11.88 -9.29
C ALA A 32 -3.37 11.81 -10.13
N GLN A 33 -4.53 12.14 -9.58
CA GLN A 33 -5.80 12.19 -10.31
C GLN A 33 -5.79 13.26 -11.41
N GLU A 34 -5.25 14.44 -11.11
CA GLU A 34 -5.12 15.54 -12.07
C GLU A 34 -4.17 15.19 -13.21
N LYS A 35 -3.00 14.62 -12.87
CA LYS A 35 -1.96 14.29 -13.86
C LYS A 35 -2.29 13.05 -14.69
N PHE A 36 -2.95 12.06 -14.09
CA PHE A 36 -3.24 10.76 -14.71
C PHE A 36 -4.74 10.51 -14.75
N MET A 37 -5.47 11.34 -15.49
CA MET A 37 -6.93 11.24 -15.59
C MET A 37 -7.38 9.82 -15.95
N GLY A 38 -8.34 9.30 -15.20
CA GLY A 38 -8.91 7.96 -15.41
C GLY A 38 -8.03 6.79 -14.93
N ALA A 39 -6.81 7.04 -14.45
CA ALA A 39 -5.99 5.98 -13.89
C ALA A 39 -6.53 5.49 -12.54
N SER A 40 -6.56 4.16 -12.35
CA SER A 40 -6.73 3.56 -11.02
C SER A 40 -5.50 3.88 -10.16
N ILE A 41 -5.74 4.45 -8.97
CA ILE A 41 -4.71 4.82 -7.99
C ILE A 41 -4.77 3.83 -6.83
N PHE A 42 -3.63 3.25 -6.51
CA PHE A 42 -3.46 2.30 -5.42
C PHE A 42 -2.61 2.95 -4.33
N VAL A 43 -3.20 3.14 -3.15
CA VAL A 43 -2.47 3.55 -1.95
C VAL A 43 -2.09 2.29 -1.20
N LEU A 44 -0.79 2.02 -1.08
CA LEU A 44 -0.31 0.85 -0.37
C LEU A 44 -0.30 1.12 1.14
N GLU A 45 -0.69 0.11 1.90
CA GLU A 45 -0.46 0.06 3.35
C GLU A 45 1.02 0.32 3.63
N ARG A 46 1.36 1.03 4.72
CA ARG A 46 2.77 1.22 5.07
C ARG A 46 3.36 -0.09 5.57
N SER A 47 4.60 -0.38 5.17
CA SER A 47 5.34 -1.52 5.72
C SER A 47 5.41 -1.42 7.23
N ARG A 48 5.09 -2.53 7.91
CA ARG A 48 5.36 -2.65 9.33
C ARG A 48 6.87 -2.68 9.56
N ARG A 49 7.32 -2.17 10.71
CA ARG A 49 8.72 -2.20 11.16
C ARG A 49 8.81 -3.07 12.40
N LEU A 50 10.01 -3.57 12.70
CA LEU A 50 10.29 -4.35 13.91
C LEU A 50 10.43 -3.47 15.17
N ASP A 51 10.45 -2.15 15.01
CA ASP A 51 10.49 -1.20 16.12
C ASP A 51 9.16 -1.12 16.90
N VAL A 52 9.20 -0.45 18.06
CA VAL A 52 8.15 -0.36 19.11
C VAL A 52 6.83 0.31 18.65
N TYR A 53 6.63 0.46 17.34
CA TYR A 53 5.55 1.24 16.73
C TYR A 53 4.50 0.39 16.04
N GLY A 54 4.45 -0.94 16.25
CA GLY A 54 3.42 -1.81 15.68
C GLY A 54 1.98 -1.33 15.88
N LYS A 55 1.66 -0.76 17.06
CA LYS A 55 0.36 -0.11 17.31
C LYS A 55 0.16 1.15 16.45
N ARG A 56 1.20 1.98 16.31
CA ARG A 56 1.16 3.20 15.47
C ARG A 56 0.90 2.84 14.01
N VAL A 57 1.62 1.85 13.45
CA VAL A 57 1.41 1.42 12.05
C VAL A 57 -0.03 0.96 11.80
N LYS A 58 -0.63 0.25 12.76
CA LYS A 58 -2.03 -0.20 12.68
C LYS A 58 -3.01 0.98 12.67
N ASP A 59 -2.84 1.94 13.59
CA ASP A 59 -3.70 3.12 13.68
C ASP A 59 -3.61 3.98 12.40
N TYR A 60 -2.39 4.16 11.86
CA TYR A 60 -2.17 4.83 10.57
C TYR A 60 -2.83 4.10 9.40
N SER A 61 -2.75 2.77 9.36
CA SER A 61 -3.31 1.97 8.27
C SER A 61 -4.84 2.03 8.26
N ASN A 62 -5.47 2.16 9.42
CA ASN A 62 -6.91 2.38 9.53
C ASN A 62 -7.34 3.75 9.02
N GLU A 63 -6.58 4.81 9.31
CA GLU A 63 -6.84 6.17 8.81
C GLU A 63 -6.66 6.26 7.29
N LEU A 64 -5.61 5.64 6.73
CA LEU A 64 -5.40 5.62 5.28
C LEU A 64 -6.45 4.79 4.54
N HIS A 65 -7.00 3.75 5.17
CA HIS A 65 -8.13 3.00 4.61
C HIS A 65 -9.39 3.87 4.45
N GLN A 66 -9.56 4.94 5.24
CA GLN A 66 -10.67 5.88 5.03
C GLN A 66 -10.48 6.73 3.76
N LEU A 67 -9.26 6.82 3.21
CA LEU A 67 -8.98 7.58 1.98
C LEU A 67 -9.44 6.86 0.71
N SER A 68 -9.66 5.54 0.75
CA SER A 68 -10.11 4.76 -0.42
C SER A 68 -11.62 4.88 -0.72
N ASN A 69 -12.30 5.88 -0.18
CA ASN A 69 -13.73 6.10 -0.45
C ASN A 69 -13.99 6.88 -1.77
N GLY A 70 -12.97 7.18 -2.56
CA GLY A 70 -13.09 7.84 -3.88
C GLY A 70 -13.24 6.84 -5.03
N HIS A 71 -14.01 7.20 -6.07
CA HIS A 71 -14.40 6.33 -7.19
C HIS A 71 -13.25 5.61 -7.93
N ASN A 72 -11.99 6.10 -7.84
CA ASN A 72 -10.80 5.52 -8.51
C ASN A 72 -9.59 5.33 -7.56
N VAL A 73 -9.79 5.39 -6.24
CA VAL A 73 -8.72 5.22 -5.24
C VAL A 73 -8.95 3.94 -4.47
N LYS A 74 -7.97 3.03 -4.49
CA LYS A 74 -8.04 1.71 -3.84
C LYS A 74 -6.95 1.64 -2.77
N PHE A 75 -7.28 1.19 -1.57
CA PHE A 75 -6.29 0.95 -0.52
C PHE A 75 -5.91 -0.52 -0.51
N LEU A 76 -4.62 -0.80 -0.68
CA LEU A 76 -4.10 -2.16 -0.78
C LEU A 76 -3.38 -2.55 0.52
N LYS A 77 -4.04 -3.40 1.31
CA LYS A 77 -3.46 -4.03 2.51
C LYS A 77 -2.57 -5.18 2.08
N TRP A 78 -1.26 -4.95 2.11
CA TRP A 78 -0.29 -5.97 1.74
C TRP A 78 0.49 -6.51 2.94
N CYS A 79 0.50 -5.87 4.10
CA CYS A 79 1.35 -6.29 5.21
C CYS A 79 0.81 -7.46 6.05
N ARG A 80 -0.43 -7.91 5.80
CA ARG A 80 -1.04 -9.05 6.51
C ARG A 80 -0.18 -10.33 6.53
N PRO A 81 0.48 -10.75 5.43
CA PRO A 81 1.33 -11.94 5.39
C PRO A 81 2.62 -11.82 6.22
N LEU A 82 3.02 -10.61 6.62
CA LEU A 82 4.25 -10.37 7.41
C LEU A 82 4.05 -10.58 8.91
N SER A 83 2.82 -10.84 9.33
CA SER A 83 2.46 -11.17 10.71
C SER A 83 2.07 -12.63 10.81
N ASP A 84 2.60 -13.34 11.80
CA ASP A 84 2.11 -14.67 12.14
C ASP A 84 0.69 -14.63 12.72
N ALA A 85 0.14 -15.81 13.07
CA ALA A 85 -1.22 -15.92 13.62
C ALA A 85 -1.43 -15.10 14.92
N GLY A 86 -0.35 -14.77 15.64
CA GLY A 86 -0.37 -13.91 16.83
C GLY A 86 -0.20 -12.42 16.51
N GLY A 87 -0.04 -12.05 15.23
CA GLY A 87 0.21 -10.68 14.80
C GLY A 87 1.68 -10.25 14.91
N ALA A 88 2.58 -11.16 15.32
CA ALA A 88 3.99 -10.87 15.53
C ALA A 88 4.75 -10.91 14.21
N ILE A 89 5.68 -9.97 14.08
CA ILE A 89 6.52 -9.81 12.89
C ILE A 89 7.87 -10.41 13.22
N ARG A 90 8.34 -11.35 12.41
CA ARG A 90 9.62 -12.03 12.67
C ARG A 90 10.78 -11.19 12.15
N HIS A 91 11.86 -11.12 12.94
CA HIS A 91 13.08 -10.40 12.57
C HIS A 91 13.62 -10.82 11.19
N MET A 92 13.52 -12.11 10.87
CA MET A 92 13.97 -12.69 9.60
C MET A 92 13.27 -12.14 8.34
N PHE A 93 12.13 -11.46 8.49
CA PHE A 93 11.44 -10.84 7.36
C PHE A 93 12.07 -9.51 6.92
N PHE A 94 12.98 -8.97 7.72
CA PHE A 94 13.60 -7.69 7.50
C PHE A 94 15.12 -7.83 7.48
N ARG A 95 15.78 -7.07 6.61
CA ARG A 95 17.23 -6.99 6.55
C ARG A 95 17.81 -6.18 7.72
N ASP A 96 17.14 -5.09 8.10
CA ASP A 96 17.66 -4.10 9.04
C ASP A 96 16.61 -3.55 10.03
N GLY A 97 15.51 -4.28 10.23
CA GLY A 97 14.41 -3.80 11.08
C GLY A 97 13.35 -3.00 10.33
N VAL A 98 13.65 -2.53 9.12
CA VAL A 98 12.80 -1.62 8.33
C VAL A 98 12.57 -2.13 6.91
N HIS A 99 13.63 -2.50 6.21
CA HIS A 99 13.57 -2.99 4.83
C HIS A 99 13.35 -4.50 4.83
N LEU A 100 12.51 -4.98 3.91
CA LEU A 100 12.28 -6.42 3.74
C LEU A 100 13.56 -7.14 3.30
N SER A 101 13.70 -8.39 3.69
CA SER A 101 14.68 -9.28 3.06
C SER A 101 14.24 -9.60 1.62
N GLU A 102 15.20 -9.93 0.75
CA GLU A 102 14.94 -10.16 -0.68
C GLU A 102 13.88 -11.26 -0.91
N GLY A 103 14.05 -12.42 -0.26
CA GLY A 103 13.09 -13.51 -0.38
C GLY A 103 11.68 -13.15 0.11
N VAL A 104 11.57 -12.28 1.11
CA VAL A 104 10.27 -11.77 1.57
C VAL A 104 9.71 -10.72 0.62
N ALA A 105 10.53 -9.78 0.12
CA ALA A 105 10.08 -8.82 -0.88
C ALA A 105 9.49 -9.52 -2.11
N GLN A 106 10.13 -10.60 -2.57
CA GLN A 106 9.63 -11.43 -3.67
C GLN A 106 8.32 -12.15 -3.30
N ALA A 107 8.27 -12.80 -2.14
CA ALA A 107 7.05 -13.46 -1.67
C ALA A 107 5.86 -12.50 -1.47
N MET A 108 6.14 -11.21 -1.21
CA MET A 108 5.13 -10.17 -1.04
C MET A 108 4.69 -9.54 -2.37
N ALA A 109 5.55 -9.59 -3.39
CA ALA A 109 5.20 -9.11 -4.73
C ALA A 109 4.06 -9.94 -5.34
N ASP A 110 4.01 -11.25 -5.09
CA ASP A 110 2.99 -12.14 -5.67
C ASP A 110 1.55 -11.82 -5.19
N PRO A 111 1.24 -11.69 -3.88
CA PRO A 111 -0.09 -11.28 -3.41
C PRO A 111 -0.49 -9.87 -3.86
N VAL A 112 0.47 -8.95 -3.91
CA VAL A 112 0.24 -7.57 -4.38
C VAL A 112 -0.10 -7.59 -5.86
N GLY A 113 0.70 -8.29 -6.67
CA GLY A 113 0.47 -8.53 -8.09
C GLY A 113 -0.90 -9.16 -8.34
N HIS A 114 -1.25 -10.22 -7.61
CA HIS A 114 -2.56 -10.86 -7.72
C HIS A 114 -3.72 -9.90 -7.42
N SER A 115 -3.60 -9.08 -6.37
CA SER A 115 -4.62 -8.08 -6.02
C SER A 115 -4.77 -7.02 -7.10
N ILE A 116 -3.65 -6.56 -7.68
CA ILE A 116 -3.65 -5.61 -8.79
C ILE A 116 -4.29 -6.22 -10.04
N THR A 117 -3.90 -7.44 -10.41
CA THR A 117 -4.44 -8.16 -11.58
C THR A 117 -5.93 -8.37 -11.44
N LYS A 118 -6.43 -8.77 -10.26
CA LYS A 118 -7.86 -8.90 -9.98
C LYS A 118 -8.60 -7.58 -10.23
N GLU A 119 -8.06 -6.47 -9.74
CA GLU A 119 -8.68 -5.15 -9.92
C GLU A 119 -8.65 -4.68 -11.39
N LEU A 120 -7.55 -4.95 -12.10
CA LEU A 120 -7.47 -4.72 -13.55
C LEU A 120 -8.54 -5.50 -14.32
N LEU A 121 -8.71 -6.78 -14.00
CA LEU A 121 -9.73 -7.64 -14.62
C LEU A 121 -11.15 -7.13 -14.33
N TYR A 122 -11.43 -6.65 -13.11
CA TYR A 122 -12.72 -6.02 -12.80
C TYR A 122 -12.95 -4.71 -13.56
N ASP A 123 -11.94 -3.85 -13.65
CA ASP A 123 -12.03 -2.60 -14.39
C ASP A 123 -12.19 -2.89 -15.91
N ASN A 124 -11.56 -3.94 -16.42
CA ASN A 124 -11.75 -4.42 -17.79
C ASN A 124 -13.17 -4.95 -18.05
N ALA A 125 -13.70 -5.79 -17.16
CA ALA A 125 -15.08 -6.28 -17.27
C ALA A 125 -16.13 -5.15 -17.25
N ARG A 126 -15.79 -3.98 -16.66
CA ARG A 126 -16.64 -2.78 -16.63
C ARG A 126 -16.39 -1.81 -17.80
N GLY A 127 -15.54 -2.18 -18.76
CA GLY A 127 -15.18 -1.34 -19.90
C GLY A 127 -14.30 -0.13 -19.54
N LYS A 128 -13.73 -0.09 -18.33
CA LYS A 128 -12.88 1.01 -17.85
C LYS A 128 -11.40 0.82 -18.17
N THR A 129 -11.00 -0.39 -18.56
CA THR A 129 -9.61 -0.72 -18.85
C THR A 129 -9.55 -1.72 -20.00
N LEU A 130 -8.74 -1.48 -21.02
CA LEU A 130 -8.47 -2.47 -22.06
C LEU A 130 -7.19 -3.22 -21.67
N ILE A 131 -7.31 -4.52 -21.37
CA ILE A 131 -6.14 -5.38 -21.14
C ILE A 131 -5.80 -6.05 -22.47
N LEU A 132 -4.69 -5.63 -23.07
CA LEU A 132 -4.14 -6.28 -24.26
C LEU A 132 -3.13 -7.34 -23.80
N THR A 133 -3.45 -8.61 -24.01
CA THR A 133 -2.51 -9.71 -23.79
C THR A 133 -1.86 -10.05 -25.12
N PHE A 134 -0.54 -9.92 -25.21
CA PHE A 134 0.23 -10.38 -26.36
C PHE A 134 0.88 -11.72 -25.96
N SER A 135 0.50 -12.80 -26.64
CA SER A 135 1.23 -14.07 -26.54
C SER A 135 2.48 -13.99 -27.42
N GLN A 136 3.61 -14.50 -26.91
CA GLN A 136 4.83 -14.72 -27.68
C GLN A 136 4.64 -15.80 -28.73
#